data_AF-A0A7G8HCN0-F1
#
_entry.id   AF-A0A7G8HCN0-F1
#
_cell.length_a   1.000
_cell.length_b   1.000
_cell.length_c   1.000
_cell.angle_alpha   90.00
_cell.angle_beta   90.00
_cell.angle_gamma   90.00
#
_symmetry.space_group_name_H-M   'P 1'
#
loop_
_entity.id
_entity.type
_entity.pdbx_description
1 polymer ?
#
loop_
_entity_poly.entity_id
_entity_poly.type
_entity_poly.pdbx_seq_one_letter_code
_entity_poly.pdbx_strand_id
1 'polypeptide(L)'
;MRLQQWIGEQLRKRKELLYNLGAISSYASMLTFFWHGIGMILAKEHPKHTLVVYAGLTLFSILVMAPYKWDKKWMRIKTSVGMLVFGLSLLIYLFCFIMY
;
A
#
# COMPACT_ATOMS: atom_id res chain seq x y z
N MET A 1 -37.84 18.24 -0.88
CA MET A 1 -36.52 18.80 -1.26
C MET A 1 -35.51 18.82 -0.10
N ARG A 2 -35.82 19.41 1.07
CA ARG A 2 -34.85 19.55 2.19
C ARG A 2 -34.35 18.22 2.78
N LEU A 3 -35.19 17.18 2.82
CA LEU A 3 -34.83 15.85 3.34
C LEU A 3 -33.86 15.09 2.42
N GLN A 4 -34.05 15.15 1.09
CA GLN A 4 -33.14 14.54 0.11
C GLN A 4 -31.77 15.21 0.10
N GLN A 5 -31.71 16.53 0.27
CA GLN A 5 -30.45 17.25 0.40
C GLN A 5 -29.70 16.85 1.68
N TRP A 6 -30.39 16.74 2.81
CA TRP A 6 -29.80 16.30 4.08
C TRP A 6 -29.25 14.86 4.02
N ILE A 7 -30.00 13.93 3.44
CA ILE A 7 -29.56 12.53 3.24
C ILE A 7 -28.34 12.47 2.31
N GLY A 8 -28.36 13.23 1.21
CA GLY A 8 -27.23 13.32 0.27
C GLY A 8 -25.95 13.84 0.93
N GLU A 9 -26.07 14.83 1.82
CA GLU A 9 -24.94 15.38 2.56
C GLU A 9 -24.35 14.39 3.57
N GLN A 10 -25.21 13.66 4.28
CA GLN A 10 -24.78 12.59 5.20
C GLN A 10 -24.08 11.44 4.46
N LEU A 11 -24.60 11.03 3.31
CA LEU A 11 -23.98 10.02 2.45
C LEU A 11 -22.61 10.47 1.94
N ARG A 12 -22.47 11.74 1.52
CA ARG A 12 -21.18 12.30 1.10
C ARG A 12 -20.16 12.27 2.23
N LYS A 13 -20.54 12.74 3.44
CA LYS A 13 -19.66 12.71 4.61
C LYS A 13 -19.21 11.30 4.97
N ARG A 14 -20.12 10.31 4.95
CA ARG A 14 -19.77 8.90 5.23
C ARG A 14 -18.84 8.32 4.16
N LYS A 15 -19.05 8.64 2.88
CA LYS A 15 -18.18 8.21 1.78
C LYS A 15 -16.77 8.77 1.92
N GLU A 16 -16.63 10.05 2.26
CA GLU A 16 -15.33 10.69 2.52
C GLU A 16 -14.62 10.06 3.72
N LEU A 17 -15.36 9.78 4.80
CA LEU A 17 -14.83 9.16 6.01
C LEU A 17 -14.32 7.72 5.73
N LEU A 18 -15.10 6.92 5.00
CA LEU A 18 -14.70 5.58 4.55
C LEU A 18 -13.46 5.62 3.66
N TYR A 19 -13.39 6.60 2.74
CA TYR A 19 -12.22 6.77 1.87
C TYR A 19 -10.96 7.10 2.69
N ASN A 20 -11.07 8.00 3.67
CA ASN A 20 -9.96 8.39 4.53
C ASN A 20 -9.52 7.25 5.45
N LEU A 21 -10.45 6.50 6.04
CA LEU A 21 -10.15 5.31 6.82
C LEU A 21 -9.44 4.24 5.99
N GLY A 22 -9.93 3.98 4.77
CA GLY A 22 -9.29 3.05 3.83
C GLY A 22 -7.88 3.51 3.43
N ALA A 23 -7.67 4.82 3.28
CA ALA A 23 -6.34 5.37 3.01
C ALA A 23 -5.39 5.18 4.20
N ILE A 24 -5.82 5.50 5.42
CA ILE A 24 -5.02 5.33 6.65
C ILE A 24 -4.66 3.86 6.85
N SER A 25 -5.65 2.96 6.74
CA SER A 25 -5.43 1.52 6.85
C SER A 25 -4.43 1.04 5.80
N SER A 26 -4.55 1.50 4.55
CA SER A 26 -3.61 1.15 3.48
C SER A 26 -2.17 1.60 3.78
N TYR A 27 -1.95 2.81 4.30
CA TYR A 27 -0.61 3.27 4.67
C TYR A 27 -0.06 2.55 5.89
N ALA A 28 -0.90 2.27 6.89
CA ALA A 28 -0.51 1.49 8.06
C ALA A 28 -0.06 0.08 7.65
N SER A 29 -0.82 -0.61 6.80
CA SER A 29 -0.45 -1.93 6.29
C SER A 29 0.86 -1.91 5.50
N MET A 30 1.09 -0.88 4.68
CA MET A 30 2.37 -0.70 3.98
C MET A 30 3.54 -0.55 4.97
N LEU A 31 3.39 0.27 6.00
CA LEU A 31 4.41 0.46 7.03
C LEU A 31 4.66 -0.82 7.85
N THR A 32 3.62 -1.54 8.24
CA THR A 32 3.75 -2.82 8.95
C THR A 32 4.48 -3.85 8.09
N PHE A 33 4.19 -3.90 6.79
CA PHE A 33 4.87 -4.81 5.86
C PHE A 33 6.36 -4.47 5.70
N PHE A 34 6.67 -3.18 5.59
CA PHE A 34 8.05 -2.70 5.57
C PHE A 34 8.80 -3.03 6.86
N TRP A 35 8.18 -2.76 8.01
CA TRP A 35 8.72 -3.08 9.33
C TRP A 35 9.00 -4.57 9.48
N HIS A 36 8.10 -5.42 8.99
CA HIS A 36 8.31 -6.86 8.98
C HIS A 36 9.57 -7.25 8.19
N GLY A 37 9.81 -6.61 7.03
CA GLY A 37 11.04 -6.81 6.28
C GLY A 37 12.30 -6.43 7.06
N ILE A 38 12.30 -5.29 7.73
CA ILE A 38 13.42 -4.89 8.61
C ILE A 38 13.62 -5.91 9.74
N GLY A 39 12.54 -6.37 10.36
CA GLY A 39 12.57 -7.40 11.40
C GLY A 39 13.26 -8.68 10.95
N MET A 40 12.99 -9.15 9.72
CA MET A 40 13.65 -10.35 9.18
C MET A 40 15.15 -10.14 8.94
N ILE A 41 15.59 -8.95 8.53
CA ILE A 41 17.03 -8.65 8.43
C ILE A 41 17.69 -8.81 9.80
N LEU A 42 17.09 -8.21 10.83
CA LEU A 42 17.62 -8.25 12.19
C LEU A 42 17.64 -9.68 12.77
N ALA A 43 16.62 -10.48 12.45
CA ALA A 43 16.51 -11.86 12.88
C ALA A 43 17.38 -12.83 12.05
N LYS A 44 17.96 -12.38 10.93
CA LYS A 44 18.70 -13.22 9.96
C LYS A 44 17.87 -14.41 9.48
N GLU A 45 16.59 -14.18 9.25
CA GLU A 45 15.64 -15.23 8.83
C GLU A 45 15.51 -15.28 7.30
N HIS A 46 15.40 -16.50 6.78
CA HIS A 46 15.02 -16.71 5.39
C HIS A 46 13.57 -16.25 5.16
N PRO A 47 13.32 -15.43 4.13
CA PRO A 47 11.96 -15.01 3.80
C PRO A 47 11.16 -16.20 3.28
N LYS A 48 9.90 -16.32 3.72
CA LYS A 48 8.96 -17.24 3.07
C LYS A 48 8.78 -16.83 1.61
N HIS A 49 8.87 -17.79 0.68
CA HIS A 49 8.68 -17.53 -0.74
C HIS A 49 7.37 -16.79 -1.06
N THR A 50 6.31 -17.06 -0.28
CA THR A 50 5.01 -16.38 -0.41
C THR A 50 5.10 -14.87 -0.19
N LEU A 51 5.98 -14.39 0.70
CA LEU A 51 6.19 -12.96 0.96
C LEU A 51 6.91 -12.28 -0.21
N VAL A 52 7.90 -12.96 -0.79
CA VAL A 52 8.63 -12.47 -1.98
C VAL A 52 7.67 -12.32 -3.16
N VAL A 53 6.88 -13.36 -3.42
CA VAL A 53 5.87 -13.36 -4.49
C VAL A 53 4.80 -12.30 -4.24
N TYR A 54 4.33 -12.16 -3.00
CA TYR A 54 3.34 -11.14 -2.65
C TYR A 54 3.87 -9.72 -2.89
N ALA A 55 5.11 -9.42 -2.45
CA ALA A 55 5.73 -8.12 -2.68
C ALA A 55 5.91 -7.85 -4.19
N GLY A 56 6.38 -8.84 -4.95
CA GLY A 56 6.56 -8.74 -6.40
C GLY A 56 5.25 -8.49 -7.16
N LEU A 57 4.21 -9.29 -6.89
CA LEU A 57 2.90 -9.13 -7.54
C LEU A 57 2.21 -7.82 -7.14
N THR A 58 2.35 -7.40 -5.88
CA THR A 58 1.79 -6.13 -5.42
C THR A 58 2.48 -4.95 -6.09
N LEU A 59 3.83 -4.98 -6.19
CA LEU A 59 4.59 -3.96 -6.90
C LEU A 59 4.21 -3.92 -8.38
N PHE A 60 4.11 -5.07 -9.04
CA PHE A 60 3.66 -5.17 -10.43
C PHE A 60 2.27 -4.55 -10.62
N SER A 61 1.31 -4.88 -9.75
CA SER A 61 -0.04 -4.30 -9.79
C SER A 61 -0.02 -2.78 -9.65
N ILE A 62 0.81 -2.25 -8.75
CA ILE A 62 0.97 -0.81 -8.56
C ILE A 62 1.55 -0.16 -9.82
N LEU A 63 2.56 -0.77 -10.45
CA LEU A 63 3.18 -0.25 -11.68
C LEU A 63 2.20 -0.25 -12.86
N VAL A 64 1.44 -1.32 -13.05
CA VAL A 64 0.42 -1.41 -14.11
C VAL A 64 -0.71 -0.41 -13.89
N MET A 65 -1.09 -0.16 -12.63
CA MET A 65 -2.11 0.84 -12.30
C MET A 65 -1.60 2.28 -12.27
N ALA A 66 -0.28 2.49 -12.21
CA ALA A 66 0.34 3.80 -12.13
C ALA A 66 -0.11 4.76 -13.25
N PRO A 67 -0.06 4.39 -14.55
CA PRO A 67 -0.48 5.29 -15.63
C PRO A 67 -1.95 5.69 -15.53
N TYR A 68 -2.86 4.77 -15.16
CA TYR A 68 -4.28 5.07 -14.99
C TYR A 68 -4.56 6.05 -13.83
N LYS A 69 -3.70 6.04 -12.80
CA LYS A 69 -3.87 6.81 -11.57
C LYS A 69 -3.03 8.10 -11.56
N TRP A 70 -2.22 8.35 -12.60
CA TRP A 70 -1.18 9.38 -12.59
C TRP A 70 -1.70 10.82 -12.75
N ASP A 71 -2.90 10.99 -13.31
CA ASP A 71 -3.51 12.31 -13.59
C ASP A 71 -3.83 13.08 -12.31
N LYS A 72 -4.20 12.37 -11.24
CA LYS A 72 -4.58 13.00 -9.97
C LYS A 72 -3.37 13.07 -9.05
N LYS A 73 -2.96 14.29 -8.66
CA LYS A 73 -1.80 14.55 -7.77
C LYS A 73 -1.79 13.66 -6.51
N TRP A 74 -2.94 13.50 -5.85
CA TRP A 74 -3.09 12.64 -4.67
C TRP A 74 -2.88 11.14 -4.96
N MET A 75 -3.37 10.67 -6.10
CA MET A 75 -3.22 9.27 -6.51
C MET A 75 -1.78 8.97 -6.95
N ARG A 76 -1.11 9.97 -7.56
CA ARG A 76 0.32 9.90 -7.86
C ARG A 76 1.13 9.72 -6.59
N ILE A 77 0.93 10.54 -5.56
CA ILE A 77 1.63 10.44 -4.27
C ILE A 77 1.42 9.05 -3.66
N LYS A 78 0.15 8.58 -3.57
CA LYS A 78 -0.16 7.26 -3.03
C LYS A 78 0.54 6.13 -3.78
N THR A 79 0.55 6.21 -5.11
CA THR A 79 1.20 5.22 -5.98
C THR A 79 2.71 5.26 -5.81
N SER A 80 3.32 6.44 -5.76
CA SER A 80 4.76 6.61 -5.50
C SER A 80 5.18 6.05 -4.14
N VAL A 81 4.42 6.31 -3.08
CA VAL A 81 4.67 5.74 -1.75
C VAL A 81 4.57 4.22 -1.79
N GLY A 82 3.54 3.68 -2.46
CA GLY A 82 3.39 2.23 -2.64
C GLY A 82 4.57 1.61 -3.39
N MET A 83 5.02 2.23 -4.49
CA MET A 83 6.19 1.76 -5.26
C MET A 83 7.46 1.75 -4.40
N LEU A 84 7.69 2.81 -3.62
CA LEU A 84 8.84 2.89 -2.71
C LEU A 84 8.80 1.80 -1.64
N VAL A 85 7.68 1.66 -0.94
CA VAL A 85 7.56 0.71 0.16
C VAL A 85 7.68 -0.73 -0.34
N PHE A 86 6.88 -1.12 -1.34
CA PHE A 86 6.94 -2.49 -1.85
C PHE A 86 8.23 -2.78 -2.62
N GLY A 87 8.81 -1.79 -3.29
CA GLY A 87 10.11 -1.92 -3.94
C GLY A 87 11.24 -2.16 -2.93
N LEU A 88 11.31 -1.35 -1.87
CA LEU A 88 12.30 -1.55 -0.81
C LEU A 88 12.07 -2.86 -0.05
N SER A 89 10.82 -3.19 0.30
CA SER A 89 10.50 -4.49 0.91
C SER A 89 10.94 -5.67 0.04
N LEU A 90 10.72 -5.60 -1.28
CA LEU A 90 11.15 -6.65 -2.20
C LEU A 90 12.68 -6.77 -2.23
N LEU A 91 13.42 -5.64 -2.24
CA LEU A 91 14.88 -5.66 -2.17
C LEU A 91 15.38 -6.28 -0.87
N ILE A 92 14.75 -5.95 0.26
CA ILE A 92 15.06 -6.54 1.56
C ILE A 92 14.84 -8.06 1.53
N TYR A 93 13.70 -8.51 0.98
CA TYR A 93 13.42 -9.93 0.90
C TYR A 93 14.37 -10.66 -0.04
N LEU A 94 14.69 -10.10 -1.21
CA LEU A 94 15.68 -10.70 -2.11
C LEU A 94 17.06 -10.76 -1.46
N PHE A 95 17.45 -9.71 -0.72
CA PHE A 95 18.70 -9.72 0.04
C PHE A 95 18.73 -10.82 1.09
N CYS A 96 17.68 -10.92 1.94
CA CYS A 96 17.59 -11.99 2.93
C CYS A 96 17.51 -13.39 2.29
N PHE A 97 16.95 -13.52 1.09
CA PHE A 97 16.88 -14.79 0.37
C PHE A 97 18.23 -15.24 -0.22
N ILE A 98 19.10 -14.28 -0.54
CA ILE A 98 20.43 -14.55 -1.11
C ILE A 98 21.48 -14.76 -0.01
N MET A 99 21.38 -14.00 1.09
CA MET A 99 22.40 -13.93 2.15
C MET A 99 22.22 -14.93 3.28
N TYR A 100 20.97 -15.22 3.62
CA TYR A 100 20.59 -16.26 4.57
C TYR A 100 20.00 -17.39 3.77
#